data_AF-A0A497B2P3-F1
#
_entry.id   AF-A0A497B2P3-F1
#
_cell.length_a   1.000
_cell.length_b   1.000
_cell.length_c   1.000
_cell.angle_alpha   90.00
_cell.angle_beta   90.00
_cell.angle_gamma   90.00
#
_symmetry.space_group_name_H-M   'P 1'
#
loop_
_entity.id
_entity.type
_entity.pdbx_description
1 polymer ?
#
loop_
_entity_poly.entity_id
_entity_poly.type
_entity_poly.pdbx_seq_one_letter_code
_entity_poly.pdbx_strand_id
1 'polypeptide(L)'
;MGNGMSLGDLERELGKVLAWTIAYLLERGIEVIKRKRKTMGILTLKKPERPKKECIVVIEVGRAIIKDVIAQFGEENVIEVIGALRTIKPEEFLTFAKEFSQEIARINREYRCKKINLILSGPVGMNFLLGQSVGLLYPIQVWQWQEGEYIGIPKLTRDELMKPE
;
A
#
# COMPACT_ATOMS: atom_id res chain seq x y z
N MET A 1 -14.77 -20.14 22.54
CA MET A 1 -13.85 -19.18 23.20
C MET A 1 -12.66 -18.98 22.28
N GLY A 2 -12.63 -17.88 21.52
CA GLY A 2 -11.51 -17.59 20.62
C GLY A 2 -10.35 -17.04 21.43
N ASN A 3 -9.22 -17.75 21.46
CA ASN A 3 -7.98 -17.24 22.05
C ASN A 3 -7.52 -16.02 21.23
N GLY A 4 -7.80 -14.82 21.74
CA GLY A 4 -7.22 -13.58 21.22
C GLY A 4 -5.72 -13.56 21.50
N MET A 5 -4.92 -13.57 20.45
CA MET A 5 -3.48 -13.37 20.51
C MET A 5 -3.20 -12.01 21.15
N SER A 6 -2.33 -11.95 22.18
CA SER A 6 -2.08 -10.71 22.91
C SER A 6 -1.39 -9.67 22.02
N LEU A 7 -1.61 -8.38 22.28
CA LEU A 7 -0.98 -7.29 21.54
C LEU A 7 0.56 -7.43 21.53
N GLY A 8 1.14 -7.91 22.64
CA GLY A 8 2.58 -8.15 22.78
C GLY A 8 3.12 -9.39 22.02
N ASP A 9 2.28 -10.37 21.70
CA ASP A 9 2.63 -11.49 20.81
C ASP A 9 2.51 -11.06 19.34
N LEU A 10 1.52 -10.21 19.06
CA LEU A 10 1.29 -9.56 17.78
C LEU A 10 2.46 -8.64 17.40
N GLU A 11 2.97 -7.83 18.35
CA GLU A 11 4.12 -6.93 18.18
C GLU A 11 5.43 -7.68 17.93
N ARG A 12 5.58 -8.86 18.52
CA ARG A 12 6.73 -9.75 18.31
C ARG A 12 6.72 -10.37 16.91
N GLU A 13 5.54 -10.65 16.35
CA GLU A 13 5.33 -11.28 15.04
C GLU A 13 5.26 -10.29 13.86
N LEU A 14 4.85 -9.03 14.08
CA LEU A 14 4.52 -8.07 13.00
C LEU A 14 5.60 -7.03 12.67
N GLY A 15 6.77 -7.06 13.29
CA GLY A 15 7.85 -6.11 12.96
C GLY A 15 7.50 -4.65 13.29
N LYS A 16 8.50 -3.85 13.63
CA LYS A 16 8.28 -2.49 14.17
C LYS A 16 7.40 -1.60 13.27
N VAL A 17 7.47 -1.76 11.95
CA VAL A 17 6.74 -0.93 10.98
C VAL A 17 5.24 -1.26 10.97
N LEU A 18 4.83 -2.50 10.67
CA LEU A 18 3.40 -2.84 10.67
C LEU A 18 2.84 -2.87 12.08
N ALA A 19 3.62 -3.27 13.10
CA ALA A 19 3.17 -3.19 14.49
C ALA A 19 2.86 -1.73 14.89
N TRP A 20 3.72 -0.78 14.53
CA TRP A 20 3.46 0.64 14.75
C TRP A 20 2.24 1.12 13.94
N THR A 21 2.13 0.76 12.67
CA THR A 21 0.95 1.08 11.84
C THR A 21 -0.32 0.55 12.50
N ILE A 22 -0.34 -0.69 12.96
CA ILE A 22 -1.48 -1.29 13.66
C ILE A 22 -1.79 -0.54 14.96
N ALA A 23 -0.79 -0.26 15.80
CA ALA A 23 -0.99 0.46 17.05
C ALA A 23 -1.62 1.84 16.80
N TYR A 24 -1.05 2.60 15.85
CA TYR A 24 -1.57 3.90 15.43
C TYR A 24 -3.04 3.83 14.95
N LEU A 25 -3.40 2.81 14.18
CA LEU A 25 -4.75 2.64 13.67
C LEU A 25 -5.74 2.25 14.78
N LEU A 26 -5.34 1.34 15.67
CA LEU A 26 -6.16 0.92 16.81
C LEU A 26 -6.41 2.05 17.81
N GLU A 27 -5.41 2.90 18.07
CA GLU A 27 -5.56 4.11 18.90
C GLU A 27 -6.62 5.07 18.36
N ARG A 28 -6.86 5.05 17.05
CA ARG A 28 -7.90 5.85 16.37
C ARG A 28 -9.24 5.15 16.23
N GLY A 29 -9.40 3.95 16.81
CA GLY A 29 -10.62 3.15 16.68
C GLY A 29 -10.85 2.59 15.28
N ILE A 30 -9.80 2.51 14.45
CA ILE A 30 -9.89 1.98 13.09
C ILE A 30 -9.84 0.45 13.14
N GLU A 31 -10.80 -0.19 12.47
CA GLU A 31 -10.88 -1.65 12.39
C GLU A 31 -9.84 -2.20 11.41
N VAL A 32 -8.89 -3.01 11.88
CA VAL A 32 -7.83 -3.55 11.04
C VAL A 32 -8.02 -5.04 10.79
N ILE A 33 -8.23 -5.42 9.52
CA ILE A 33 -8.21 -6.83 9.09
C ILE A 33 -6.80 -7.18 8.62
N LYS A 34 -6.20 -8.20 9.20
CA LYS A 34 -4.83 -8.63 8.88
C LYS A 34 -4.82 -9.85 7.97
N ARG A 35 -3.94 -9.83 6.97
CA ARG A 35 -3.60 -10.98 6.13
C ARG A 35 -2.10 -11.10 5.97
N LYS A 36 -1.62 -12.33 5.77
CA LYS A 36 -0.20 -12.63 5.53
C LYS A 36 -0.06 -13.42 4.24
N ARG A 37 0.92 -13.03 3.44
CA ARG A 37 1.43 -13.73 2.26
C ARG A 37 2.84 -14.24 2.57
N LYS A 38 3.50 -14.88 1.61
CA LYS A 38 4.84 -15.45 1.82
C LYS A 38 5.85 -14.37 2.19
N THR A 39 5.76 -13.19 1.56
CA THR A 39 6.69 -12.07 1.77
C THR A 39 6.04 -10.80 2.29
N MET A 40 4.70 -10.70 2.28
CA MET A 40 3.97 -9.47 2.61
C MET A 40 3.03 -9.65 3.80
N GLY A 41 2.94 -8.60 4.62
CA GLY A 41 1.81 -8.35 5.51
C GLY A 41 0.84 -7.38 4.85
N ILE A 42 -0.45 -7.58 5.10
CA ILE A 42 -1.53 -6.79 4.50
C ILE A 42 -2.47 -6.36 5.63
N LEU A 43 -2.76 -5.07 5.69
CA LEU A 43 -3.67 -4.44 6.64
C LEU A 43 -4.78 -3.71 5.89
N THR A 44 -6.01 -4.17 6.03
CA THR A 44 -7.20 -3.50 5.50
C THR A 44 -7.81 -2.63 6.59
N LEU A 45 -8.02 -1.33 6.33
CA LEU A 45 -8.36 -0.32 7.35
C LEU A 45 -9.85 -0.13 7.59
N LYS A 46 -10.66 -0.33 6.56
CA LYS A 46 -12.12 -0.39 6.66
C LYS A 46 -12.65 -0.90 5.35
N LYS A 47 -13.59 -1.84 5.38
CA LYS A 47 -14.29 -2.21 4.15
C LYS A 47 -15.20 -1.03 3.77
N PRO A 48 -14.97 -0.35 2.64
CA PRO A 48 -15.86 0.73 2.23
C PRO A 48 -17.26 0.17 2.00
N GLU A 49 -18.28 0.82 2.56
CA GLU A 49 -19.69 0.42 2.43
C GLU A 49 -20.18 0.54 0.97
N ARG A 50 -19.49 1.32 0.14
CA ARG A 50 -19.82 1.56 -1.27
C ARG A 50 -18.58 1.54 -2.15
N PRO A 51 -18.72 1.20 -3.45
CA PRO A 51 -17.62 1.28 -4.41
C PRO A 51 -17.04 2.70 -4.44
N LYS A 52 -15.74 2.83 -4.18
CA LYS A 52 -15.06 4.13 -4.28
C LYS A 52 -14.61 4.37 -5.72
N LYS A 53 -14.82 5.60 -6.21
CA LYS A 53 -14.26 6.02 -7.51
C LYS A 53 -12.73 5.96 -7.47
N GLU A 54 -12.13 6.29 -6.34
CA GLU A 54 -10.68 6.26 -6.14
C GLU A 54 -10.33 5.49 -4.88
N CYS A 55 -9.33 4.62 -4.99
CA CYS A 55 -8.83 3.80 -3.88
C CYS A 55 -7.38 4.16 -3.60
N ILE A 56 -7.04 4.47 -2.35
CA ILE A 56 -5.64 4.66 -1.95
C ILE A 56 -5.09 3.34 -1.40
N VAL A 57 -3.96 2.92 -1.96
CA VAL A 57 -3.18 1.76 -1.51
C VAL A 57 -1.79 2.25 -1.12
N VAL A 58 -1.39 1.94 0.10
CA VAL A 58 -0.11 2.35 0.66
C VAL A 58 0.84 1.17 0.68
N ILE A 59 2.08 1.38 0.23
CA ILE A 59 3.16 0.39 0.30
C ILE A 59 4.19 0.84 1.33
N GLU A 60 4.44 -0.01 2.31
CA GLU A 60 5.40 0.25 3.39
C GLU A 60 6.48 -0.85 3.45
N VAL A 61 7.68 -0.54 2.99
CA VAL A 61 8.86 -1.40 3.12
C VAL A 61 9.99 -0.63 3.79
N GLY A 62 10.36 -1.08 5.00
CA GLY A 62 11.42 -0.46 5.81
C GLY A 62 11.01 0.79 6.58
N ARG A 63 10.01 1.56 6.11
CA ARG A 63 9.49 2.76 6.80
C ARG A 63 7.97 2.87 6.69
N ALA A 64 7.32 3.11 7.83
CA ALA A 64 5.90 3.47 7.89
C ALA A 64 5.68 4.91 7.40
N ILE A 65 4.65 5.09 6.58
CA ILE A 65 4.21 6.38 6.02
C ILE A 65 2.71 6.61 6.16
N ILE A 66 1.96 5.62 6.65
CA ILE A 66 0.50 5.67 6.74
C ILE A 66 -0.04 6.89 7.48
N LYS A 67 0.68 7.39 8.50
CA LYS A 67 0.25 8.57 9.26
C LYS A 67 0.26 9.82 8.39
N ASP A 68 1.32 10.01 7.60
CA ASP A 68 1.47 11.13 6.67
C ASP A 68 0.41 11.02 5.56
N VAL A 69 0.18 9.79 5.06
CA VAL A 69 -0.86 9.52 4.07
C VAL A 69 -2.26 9.85 4.61
N ILE A 70 -2.60 9.36 5.80
CA ILE A 70 -3.91 9.62 6.42
C ILE A 70 -4.09 11.11 6.70
N ALA A 71 -3.04 11.80 7.16
CA ALA A 71 -3.10 13.23 7.42
C ALA A 71 -3.45 14.04 6.15
N GLN A 72 -2.92 13.63 5.00
CA GLN A 72 -3.18 14.34 3.74
C GLN A 72 -4.46 13.88 3.02
N PHE A 73 -4.72 12.58 2.99
CA PHE A 73 -5.78 12.01 2.14
C PHE A 73 -7.05 11.59 2.88
N GLY A 74 -7.06 11.61 4.21
CA GLY A 74 -8.17 11.11 5.02
C GLY A 74 -8.15 9.59 5.17
N GLU A 75 -8.41 9.12 6.39
CA GLU A 75 -8.39 7.69 6.74
C GLU A 75 -9.38 6.87 5.92
N GLU A 76 -10.55 7.45 5.62
CA GLU A 76 -11.61 6.76 4.90
C GLU A 76 -11.20 6.42 3.47
N ASN A 77 -10.26 7.15 2.88
CA ASN A 77 -9.82 6.97 1.49
C ASN A 77 -8.72 5.92 1.34
N VAL A 78 -8.07 5.54 2.45
CA VAL A 78 -7.06 4.49 2.47
C VAL A 78 -7.74 3.14 2.64
N ILE A 79 -7.67 2.32 1.59
CA ILE A 79 -8.29 1.00 1.58
C ILE A 79 -7.37 -0.02 2.27
N GLU A 80 -6.09 0.03 1.94
CA GLU A 80 -5.17 -1.03 2.31
C GLU A 80 -3.73 -0.53 2.43
N VAL A 81 -3.05 -1.07 3.42
CA VAL A 81 -1.60 -0.93 3.61
C VAL A 81 -0.98 -2.30 3.37
N ILE A 82 -0.14 -2.40 2.35
CA ILE A 82 0.61 -3.61 2.00
C ILE A 82 2.06 -3.34 2.36
N GLY A 83 2.71 -4.21 3.11
CA GLY A 83 4.08 -3.95 3.55
C GLY A 83 4.86 -5.20 3.89
N ALA A 84 6.16 -5.01 4.14
CA ALA A 84 7.04 -6.08 4.58
C ALA A 84 7.66 -5.76 5.93
N LEU A 85 7.80 -6.77 6.77
CA LEU A 85 8.26 -6.66 8.17
C LEU A 85 9.77 -6.48 8.32
N ARG A 86 10.48 -6.38 7.19
CA ARG A 86 11.93 -6.39 7.11
C ARG A 86 12.38 -5.77 5.79
N THR A 87 13.66 -5.49 5.69
CA THR A 87 14.31 -5.28 4.40
C THR A 87 14.04 -6.49 3.51
N ILE A 88 13.45 -6.23 2.36
CA ILE A 88 13.30 -7.21 1.29
C ILE A 88 14.62 -7.21 0.51
N LYS A 89 15.20 -8.39 0.31
CA LYS A 89 16.43 -8.53 -0.46
C LYS A 89 16.11 -8.58 -1.97
N PRO A 90 17.04 -8.21 -2.87
CA PRO A 90 16.80 -8.20 -4.31
C PRO A 90 16.25 -9.51 -4.88
N GLU A 91 16.72 -10.66 -4.39
CA GLU A 91 16.26 -12.00 -4.80
C GLU A 91 14.78 -12.27 -4.50
N GLU A 92 14.16 -11.47 -3.63
CA GLU A 92 12.77 -11.59 -3.23
C GLU A 92 11.85 -10.62 -3.95
N PHE A 93 12.41 -9.63 -4.68
CA PHE A 93 11.63 -8.58 -5.34
C PHE A 93 10.60 -9.13 -6.31
N LEU A 94 10.95 -10.17 -7.09
CA LEU A 94 10.02 -10.78 -8.03
C LEU A 94 8.84 -11.46 -7.32
N THR A 95 9.12 -12.15 -6.21
CA THR A 95 8.06 -12.79 -5.41
C THR A 95 7.15 -11.72 -4.81
N PHE A 96 7.72 -10.67 -4.21
CA PHE A 96 6.97 -9.56 -3.65
C PHE A 96 6.10 -8.86 -4.71
N ALA A 97 6.66 -8.57 -5.89
CA ALA A 97 5.92 -7.94 -6.98
C ALA A 97 4.76 -8.79 -7.51
N LYS A 98 4.92 -10.13 -7.54
CA LYS A 98 3.85 -11.06 -7.90
C LYS A 98 2.74 -11.06 -6.85
N GLU A 99 3.09 -11.15 -5.57
CA GLU A 99 2.10 -11.11 -4.49
C GLU A 99 1.36 -9.76 -4.46
N PHE A 100 2.09 -8.66 -4.67
CA PHE A 100 1.52 -7.32 -4.78
C PHE A 100 0.53 -7.20 -5.95
N SER A 101 0.90 -7.66 -7.15
CA SER A 101 0.01 -7.63 -8.32
C SER A 101 -1.28 -8.43 -8.09
N GLN A 102 -1.18 -9.61 -7.45
CA GLN A 102 -2.35 -10.40 -7.05
C GLN A 102 -3.24 -9.65 -6.05
N GLU A 103 -2.63 -8.88 -5.15
CA GLU A 103 -3.35 -8.11 -4.15
C GLU A 103 -4.07 -6.92 -4.77
N ILE A 104 -3.40 -6.17 -5.66
CA ILE A 104 -4.03 -5.10 -6.45
C ILE A 104 -5.20 -5.66 -7.28
N ALA A 105 -5.06 -6.83 -7.89
CA ALA A 105 -6.14 -7.48 -8.62
C ALA A 105 -7.34 -7.80 -7.72
N ARG A 106 -7.08 -8.27 -6.48
CA ARG A 106 -8.15 -8.50 -5.49
C ARG A 106 -8.83 -7.20 -5.09
N ILE A 107 -8.06 -6.16 -4.74
CA ILE A 107 -8.56 -4.82 -4.37
C ILE A 107 -9.47 -4.30 -5.47
N ASN A 108 -9.02 -4.32 -6.73
CA ASN A 108 -9.80 -3.82 -7.84
C ASN A 108 -11.11 -4.60 -8.03
N ARG A 109 -11.08 -5.93 -7.91
CA ARG A 109 -12.29 -6.77 -8.02
C ARG A 109 -13.27 -6.55 -6.87
N GLU A 110 -12.78 -6.41 -5.64
CA GLU A 110 -13.60 -6.27 -4.45
C GLU A 110 -14.22 -4.88 -4.34
N TYR A 111 -13.44 -3.84 -4.62
CA TYR A 111 -13.84 -2.44 -4.40
C TYR A 111 -14.25 -1.71 -5.68
N ARG A 112 -14.03 -2.31 -6.85
CA ARG A 112 -14.34 -1.75 -8.18
C ARG A 112 -13.75 -0.34 -8.38
N CYS A 113 -12.49 -0.18 -7.98
CA CYS A 113 -11.75 1.07 -8.04
C CYS A 113 -11.66 1.57 -9.50
N LYS A 114 -12.17 2.78 -9.79
CA LYS A 114 -11.96 3.38 -11.13
C LYS A 114 -10.54 3.91 -11.31
N LYS A 115 -9.86 4.20 -10.20
CA LYS A 115 -8.48 4.68 -10.14
C LYS A 115 -7.83 4.16 -8.85
N ILE A 116 -6.58 3.72 -8.94
CA ILE A 116 -5.79 3.31 -7.78
C ILE A 116 -4.69 4.36 -7.56
N ASN A 117 -4.76 5.05 -6.44
CA ASN A 117 -3.74 5.98 -5.96
C ASN A 117 -2.72 5.15 -5.17
N LEU A 118 -1.51 5.00 -5.71
CA LEU A 118 -0.45 4.18 -5.16
C LEU A 118 0.61 5.07 -4.51
N ILE A 119 0.82 4.88 -3.21
CA ILE A 119 1.79 5.65 -2.42
C ILE A 119 2.86 4.67 -1.96
N LEU A 120 4.11 4.89 -2.37
CA LEU A 120 5.20 3.92 -2.23
C LEU A 120 6.27 4.41 -1.25
N SER A 121 6.56 3.61 -0.23
CA SER A 121 7.74 3.75 0.63
C SER A 121 8.55 2.46 0.56
N GLY A 122 9.76 2.52 0.01
CA GLY A 122 10.62 1.34 -0.13
C GLY A 122 11.80 1.54 -1.08
N PRO A 123 12.63 0.49 -1.28
CA PRO A 123 13.74 0.52 -2.23
C PRO A 123 13.30 0.85 -3.65
N VAL A 124 14.01 1.75 -4.33
CA VAL A 124 13.66 2.24 -5.68
C VAL A 124 13.50 1.11 -6.69
N GLY A 125 14.43 0.16 -6.73
CA GLY A 125 14.36 -0.97 -7.67
C GLY A 125 13.12 -1.85 -7.46
N MET A 126 12.68 -2.02 -6.22
CA MET A 126 11.44 -2.74 -5.91
C MET A 126 10.23 -1.93 -6.35
N ASN A 127 10.17 -0.63 -6.02
CA ASN A 127 9.07 0.25 -6.42
C ASN A 127 8.89 0.29 -7.94
N PHE A 128 10.00 0.27 -8.69
CA PHE A 128 9.98 0.18 -10.14
C PHE A 128 9.33 -1.11 -10.64
N LEU A 129 9.72 -2.26 -10.07
CA LEU A 129 9.11 -3.56 -10.38
C LEU A 129 7.62 -3.63 -10.01
N LEU A 130 7.23 -3.02 -8.88
CA LEU A 130 5.82 -2.89 -8.53
C LEU A 130 5.07 -2.08 -9.59
N GLY A 131 5.61 -0.93 -10.01
CA GLY A 131 5.03 -0.13 -11.09
C GLY A 131 4.84 -0.92 -12.38
N GLN A 132 5.84 -1.70 -12.79
CA GLN A 132 5.76 -2.56 -13.99
C GLN A 132 4.68 -3.64 -13.86
N SER A 133 4.47 -4.22 -12.67
CA SER A 133 3.54 -5.35 -12.49
C SER A 133 2.07 -4.97 -12.53
N VAL A 134 1.73 -3.67 -12.40
CA VAL A 134 0.34 -3.19 -12.34
C VAL A 134 0.05 -2.01 -13.26
N GLY A 135 1.07 -1.28 -13.72
CA GLY A 135 0.91 -0.02 -14.47
C GLY A 135 0.27 -0.16 -15.86
N LEU A 136 0.33 -1.34 -16.47
CA LEU A 136 -0.33 -1.63 -17.75
C LEU A 136 -1.75 -2.17 -17.60
N LEU A 137 -2.10 -2.64 -16.39
CA LEU A 137 -3.35 -3.37 -16.14
C LEU A 137 -4.41 -2.49 -15.47
N TYR A 138 -3.98 -1.48 -14.73
CA TYR A 138 -4.86 -0.67 -13.91
C TYR A 138 -4.61 0.84 -14.11
N PRO A 139 -5.66 1.67 -14.00
CA PRO A 139 -5.52 3.12 -13.99
C PRO A 139 -4.89 3.59 -12.68
N ILE A 140 -3.56 3.65 -12.65
CA ILE A 140 -2.78 4.00 -11.45
C ILE A 140 -2.35 5.47 -11.48
N GLN A 141 -2.36 6.11 -10.32
CA GLN A 141 -1.68 7.38 -10.05
C GLN A 141 -0.63 7.14 -8.97
N VAL A 142 0.63 7.42 -9.29
CA VAL A 142 1.73 7.33 -8.32
C VAL A 142 1.83 8.66 -7.59
N TRP A 143 2.11 8.60 -6.30
CA TRP A 143 2.34 9.77 -5.45
C TRP A 143 3.74 9.72 -4.85
N GLN A 144 4.40 10.87 -4.81
CA GLN A 144 5.73 11.04 -4.25
C GLN A 144 5.69 12.08 -3.13
N TRP A 145 6.36 11.79 -2.02
CA TRP A 145 6.58 12.78 -0.99
C TRP A 145 7.61 13.83 -1.43
N GLN A 146 7.24 15.11 -1.36
CA GLN A 146 8.08 16.25 -1.65
C GLN A 146 7.68 17.40 -0.74
N GLU A 147 8.67 17.99 -0.05
CA GLU A 147 8.51 19.24 0.73
C GLU A 147 7.34 19.28 1.75
N GLY A 148 6.96 18.13 2.30
CA GLY A 148 5.90 18.06 3.31
C GLY A 148 4.55 17.59 2.80
N GLU A 149 4.44 17.29 1.50
CA GLU A 149 3.21 16.77 0.90
C GLU A 149 3.47 15.66 -0.12
N TYR A 150 2.45 14.85 -0.35
CA TYR A 150 2.40 13.89 -1.45
C TYR A 150 1.91 14.60 -2.71
N ILE A 151 2.75 14.61 -3.74
CA ILE A 151 2.44 15.18 -5.05
C ILE A 151 2.19 14.03 -6.03
N GLY A 152 1.12 14.16 -6.82
CA GLY A 152 0.79 13.20 -7.86
C GLY A 152 1.78 13.30 -9.01
N ILE A 153 2.51 12.22 -9.29
CA ILE A 153 3.45 12.18 -10.42
C ILE A 153 2.67 12.17 -11.73
N PRO A 154 2.93 13.11 -12.66
CA PRO A 154 2.29 13.12 -13.96
C PRO A 154 2.46 11.78 -14.69
N LYS A 155 1.42 11.34 -15.37
CA LYS A 155 1.50 10.16 -16.22
C LYS A 155 2.30 10.52 -17.46
N LEU A 156 3.38 9.79 -17.70
CA LEU A 156 4.09 9.86 -18.97
C LEU A 156 3.26 9.13 -20.03
N THR A 157 2.71 9.89 -20.96
CA THR A 157 1.96 9.38 -22.11
C THR A 157 2.89 9.19 -23.32
N ARG A 158 2.48 8.33 -24.25
CA ARG A 158 3.21 8.15 -25.51
C ARG A 158 3.28 9.46 -26.30
N ASP A 159 2.22 10.26 -26.27
CA ASP A 159 2.16 11.52 -27.00
C ASP A 159 3.17 12.52 -26.44
N GLU A 160 3.36 12.57 -25.12
CA GLU A 160 4.38 13.41 -24.48
C GLU A 160 5.81 12.97 -24.85
N LEU A 161 6.05 11.65 -24.95
CA LEU A 161 7.35 11.11 -25.35
C LEU A 161 7.70 11.38 -26.82
N MET A 162 6.71 11.58 -27.67
CA MET A 162 6.89 11.72 -29.12
C MET A 162 6.86 13.18 -29.58
N LYS A 163 6.68 14.14 -28.68
CA LYS A 163 6.76 15.58 -29.01
C LYS A 163 8.23 15.97 -29.18
N PRO A 164 8.66 16.45 -30.36
CA PRO A 164 9.97 17.09 -30.49
C PRO A 164 10.01 18.37 -29.64
N GLU A 165 11.15 18.62 -29.00
CA GLU A 165 11.42 19.85 -28.23
C GLU A 165 11.40 21.11 -29.12
#